data_AF-A0A1G3LTD7-F1
#
_entry.id   AF-A0A1G3LTD7-F1
#
_cell.length_a   1.000
_cell.length_b   1.000
_cell.length_c   1.000
_cell.angle_alpha   90.00
_cell.angle_beta   90.00
_cell.angle_gamma   90.00
#
_symmetry.space_group_name_H-M   'P 1'
#
loop_
_entity.id
_entity.type
_entity.pdbx_description
1 polymer ?
#
loop_
_entity_poly.entity_id
_entity_poly.type
_entity_poly.pdbx_seq_one_letter_code
_entity_poly.pdbx_strand_id
1 'polypeptide(L)'
;MAVNEFHVIQVKFRKLCEQFGLPVPRIRPALPTDPCDVTSPLEVRLNVVAAGDIDPDYHAQHVFGHYICGLHEWEPEGNQEYADPVADLIAELLSAHRPTG
;
A
#
# COMPACT_ATOMS: atom_id res chain seq x y z
N MET A 1 -7.32 -0.49 22.02
CA MET A 1 -6.03 -0.99 21.48
C MET A 1 -5.95 -0.81 19.96
N ALA A 2 -7.03 -1.05 19.20
CA ALA A 2 -7.09 -0.83 17.73
C ALA A 2 -6.74 0.59 17.21
N VAL A 3 -6.99 1.67 17.97
CA VAL A 3 -6.68 3.05 17.53
C VAL A 3 -5.18 3.29 17.41
N ASN A 4 -4.38 2.63 18.25
CA ASN A 4 -2.92 2.77 18.23
C ASN A 4 -2.32 2.03 17.04
N GLU A 5 -2.77 0.80 16.77
CA GLU A 5 -2.32 -0.03 15.64
C GLU A 5 -2.64 0.64 14.31
N PHE A 6 -3.87 1.13 14.13
CA PHE A 6 -4.26 1.88 12.93
C PHE A 6 -3.30 3.04 12.65
N HIS A 7 -3.00 3.84 13.67
CA HIS A 7 -2.12 4.99 13.51
C HIS A 7 -0.68 4.59 13.17
N VAL A 8 -0.15 3.55 13.81
CA VAL A 8 1.19 3.02 13.53
C VAL A 8 1.29 2.55 12.07
N ILE A 9 0.34 1.74 11.61
CA ILE A 9 0.32 1.21 10.24
C ILE A 9 0.13 2.35 9.23
N GLN A 10 -0.77 3.29 9.51
CA GLN A 10 -0.98 4.47 8.68
C GLN A 10 0.32 5.28 8.49
N VAL A 11 1.09 5.51 9.56
CA VAL A 11 2.37 6.24 9.48
C VAL A 11 3.40 5.44 8.67
N LYS A 12 3.52 4.13 8.89
CA LYS A 12 4.45 3.26 8.16
C LYS A 12 4.10 3.21 6.67
N PHE A 13 2.83 3.07 6.32
CA PHE A 13 2.36 3.10 4.94
C PHE A 13 2.69 4.42 4.24
N ARG A 14 2.45 5.57 4.90
CA ARG A 14 2.80 6.89 4.35
C ARG A 14 4.30 6.99 4.06
N LYS A 15 5.14 6.51 4.97
CA LYS A 15 6.60 6.48 4.77
C LYS A 15 7.00 5.64 3.57
N LEU A 16 6.32 4.52 3.28
CA LEU A 16 6.57 3.73 2.07
C LEU A 16 6.23 4.52 0.80
N CYS A 17 5.07 5.18 0.76
CA CYS A 17 4.72 6.06 -0.37
C CYS A 17 5.76 7.16 -0.57
N GLU A 18 6.18 7.84 0.51
CA GLU A 18 7.19 8.90 0.46
C GLU A 18 8.56 8.37 0.00
N GLN A 19 8.99 7.21 0.53
CA GLN A 19 10.27 6.58 0.19
C GLN A 19 10.37 6.24 -1.31
N PHE A 20 9.27 5.82 -1.93
CA PHE A 20 9.22 5.41 -3.33
C PHE A 20 8.62 6.47 -4.26
N GLY A 21 8.40 7.70 -3.79
CA GLY A 21 7.91 8.80 -4.61
C GLY A 21 6.49 8.60 -5.16
N LEU A 22 5.68 7.78 -4.51
CA LEU A 22 4.31 7.48 -4.93
C LEU A 22 3.30 8.43 -4.28
N PRO A 23 2.16 8.71 -4.94
CA PRO A 23 1.10 9.52 -4.34
C PRO A 23 0.60 8.87 -3.04
N VAL A 24 0.33 9.70 -2.02
CA VAL A 24 -0.23 9.24 -0.75
C VAL A 24 -1.76 9.27 -0.84
N PRO A 25 -2.44 8.12 -0.76
CA PRO A 25 -3.89 8.06 -0.84
C PRO A 25 -4.53 8.56 0.46
N ARG A 26 -5.85 8.72 0.46
CA ARG A 26 -6.59 8.92 1.72
C ARG A 26 -6.56 7.63 2.53
N ILE A 27 -5.97 7.67 3.72
CA ILE A 27 -5.88 6.49 4.60
C ILE A 27 -6.89 6.60 5.74
N ARG A 28 -7.79 5.62 5.86
CA ARG A 28 -8.85 5.58 6.87
C ARG A 28 -9.00 4.19 7.50
N PRO A 29 -9.70 4.04 8.64
CA PRO A 29 -10.12 2.73 9.11
C PRO A 29 -11.07 2.07 8.11
N ALA A 30 -11.03 0.73 8.04
CA ALA A 30 -12.01 -0.06 7.32
C ALA A 30 -13.44 0.16 7.83
N LEU A 31 -14.39 0.06 6.90
CA LEU A 31 -15.81 0.06 7.22
C LEU A 31 -16.20 -1.27 7.88
N PRO A 32 -17.26 -1.32 8.70
CA PRO A 32 -17.74 -2.58 9.27
C PRO A 32 -18.13 -3.65 8.23
N THR A 33 -18.39 -3.23 6.99
CA THR A 33 -18.73 -4.11 5.86
C THR A 33 -17.51 -4.56 5.05
N ASP A 34 -16.34 -3.95 5.26
CA ASP A 34 -15.13 -4.35 4.56
C ASP A 34 -14.64 -5.68 5.18
N PRO A 35 -14.48 -6.76 4.39
CA PRO A 35 -14.06 -8.06 4.91
C PRO A 35 -12.57 -8.09 5.30
N CYS A 36 -11.77 -7.16 4.76
CA CYS A 36 -10.33 -7.04 4.96
C CYS A 36 -9.87 -5.60 4.65
N ASP A 37 -8.57 -5.38 4.46
CA ASP A 37 -8.04 -4.13 3.92
C ASP A 37 -8.58 -3.84 2.52
N VAL A 38 -8.82 -2.58 2.21
CA VAL A 38 -9.26 -2.14 0.88
C VAL A 38 -8.24 -1.17 0.33
N THR A 39 -7.77 -1.40 -0.90
CA THR A 39 -6.82 -0.52 -1.58
C THR A 39 -7.38 -0.03 -2.90
N SER A 40 -7.21 1.26 -3.13
CA SER A 40 -7.44 1.93 -4.41
C SER A 40 -6.47 3.11 -4.51
N PRO A 41 -6.19 3.61 -5.70
CA PRO A 41 -5.35 4.80 -5.91
C PRO A 41 -5.78 6.06 -5.17
N LEU A 42 -7.07 6.22 -4.85
CA LEU A 42 -7.54 7.37 -4.07
C LEU A 42 -7.65 7.09 -2.58
N GLU A 43 -7.83 5.84 -2.19
CA GLU A 43 -8.14 5.45 -0.82
C GLU A 43 -7.56 4.09 -0.44
N VAL A 44 -7.00 4.06 0.76
CA VAL A 44 -6.65 2.84 1.50
C VAL A 44 -7.45 2.80 2.80
N ARG A 45 -8.17 1.71 3.03
CA ARG A 45 -8.86 1.45 4.29
C ARG A 45 -8.24 0.27 5.01
N LEU A 46 -7.73 0.53 6.22
CA LEU A 46 -6.98 -0.45 7.02
C LEU A 46 -7.92 -1.18 7.98
N ASN A 47 -7.96 -2.51 7.90
CA ASN A 47 -8.75 -3.39 8.74
C ASN A 47 -7.88 -4.08 9.79
N VAL A 48 -7.45 -3.31 10.80
CA VAL A 48 -6.62 -3.83 11.90
C VAL A 48 -7.31 -4.91 12.72
N VAL A 49 -8.65 -4.94 12.74
CA VAL A 49 -9.42 -5.95 13.47
C VAL A 49 -9.41 -7.28 12.72
N ALA A 50 -9.65 -7.26 11.41
CA ALA A 50 -9.62 -8.47 10.58
C ALA A 50 -8.20 -9.02 10.39
N ALA A 51 -7.19 -8.13 10.38
CA ALA A 51 -5.79 -8.54 10.33
C ALA A 51 -5.39 -9.38 11.56
N GLY A 52 -5.88 -9.02 12.75
CA GLY A 52 -5.52 -9.69 13.99
C GLY A 52 -4.14 -9.27 14.51
N ASP A 53 -3.46 -10.14 15.24
CA ASP A 53 -2.13 -9.89 15.79
C ASP A 53 -1.05 -10.11 14.72
N ILE A 54 -0.84 -9.08 13.91
CA ILE A 54 0.16 -9.08 12.83
C ILE A 54 1.17 -7.98 13.06
N ASP A 55 2.42 -8.24 12.69
CA ASP A 55 3.47 -7.24 12.78
C ASP A 55 3.10 -5.97 11.97
N PRO A 56 3.11 -4.77 12.58
CA PRO A 56 2.70 -3.55 11.90
C PRO A 56 3.57 -3.15 10.71
N ASP A 57 4.85 -3.54 10.67
CA ASP A 57 5.71 -3.31 9.50
C ASP A 57 5.27 -4.20 8.35
N TYR A 58 5.05 -5.49 8.62
CA TYR A 58 4.51 -6.42 7.63
C TYR A 58 3.14 -5.97 7.12
N HIS A 59 2.22 -5.51 7.99
CA HIS A 59 0.90 -5.03 7.56
C HIS A 59 1.02 -3.86 6.59
N ALA A 60 1.82 -2.86 6.95
CA ALA A 60 2.03 -1.69 6.11
C ALA A 60 2.63 -2.08 4.74
N GLN A 61 3.62 -2.97 4.72
CA GLN A 61 4.26 -3.46 3.49
C GLN A 61 3.29 -4.25 2.61
N HIS A 62 2.46 -5.11 3.20
CA HIS A 62 1.48 -5.90 2.47
C HIS A 62 0.41 -5.02 1.82
N VAL A 63 -0.16 -4.08 2.57
CA VAL A 63 -1.16 -3.13 2.04
C VAL A 63 -0.52 -2.21 1.00
N PHE A 64 0.74 -1.82 1.19
CA PHE A 64 1.50 -1.08 0.18
C PHE A 64 1.65 -1.86 -1.12
N GLY A 65 1.94 -3.16 -1.05
CA GLY A 65 1.95 -4.06 -2.22
C GLY A 65 0.61 -4.05 -2.98
N HIS A 66 -0.51 -4.15 -2.28
CA HIS A 66 -1.83 -4.06 -2.93
C HIS A 66 -2.10 -2.68 -3.55
N TYR A 67 -1.68 -1.61 -2.86
CA TYR A 67 -1.85 -0.24 -3.36
C TYR A 67 -1.07 0.01 -4.65
N ILE A 68 0.19 -0.43 -4.75
CA ILE A 68 0.98 -0.24 -5.96
C ILE A 68 0.40 -1.03 -7.14
N CYS A 69 -0.10 -2.26 -6.93
CA CYS A 69 -0.81 -2.98 -7.98
C CYS A 69 -2.05 -2.20 -8.47
N GLY A 70 -2.83 -1.66 -7.54
CA GLY A 70 -3.98 -0.83 -7.88
C GLY A 70 -3.62 0.46 -8.61
N LEU A 71 -2.47 1.07 -8.31
CA LEU A 71 -1.95 2.22 -9.07
C LEU A 71 -1.49 1.83 -10.47
N HIS A 72 -0.85 0.68 -10.63
CA HIS A 72 -0.38 0.19 -11.93
C HIS A 72 -1.54 -0.08 -12.88
N GLU A 73 -2.65 -0.61 -12.38
CA GLU A 73 -3.85 -0.95 -13.15
C GLU A 73 -4.80 0.23 -13.39
N TRP A 74 -4.53 1.40 -12.79
CA TRP A 74 -5.46 2.53 -12.83
C TRP A 74 -5.26 3.40 -14.06
N GLU A 75 -6.27 3.41 -14.94
CA GLU A 75 -6.31 4.20 -16.17
C GLU A 75 -7.58 5.07 -16.21
N PRO A 76 -7.57 6.28 -15.60
CA PRO A 76 -8.68 7.20 -15.66
C PRO A 76 -8.54 7.96 -16.97
N GLU A 77 -8.91 7.36 -18.09
CA GLU A 77 -8.82 7.98 -19.43
C GLU A 77 -7.38 8.44 -19.79
N GLY A 78 -6.47 7.49 -20.02
CA GLY A 78 -5.19 7.76 -20.68
C GLY A 78 -4.07 8.32 -19.79
N ASN A 79 -4.23 8.34 -18.46
CA ASN A 79 -3.17 8.80 -17.57
C ASN A 79 -2.13 7.69 -17.28
N GLN A 80 -1.12 7.55 -18.15
CA GLN A 80 0.05 6.68 -17.95
C GLN A 80 0.98 7.14 -16.80
N GLU A 81 0.65 8.24 -16.12
CA GLU A 81 1.50 8.90 -15.10
C GLU A 81 1.93 7.98 -13.95
N TYR A 82 1.16 6.95 -13.61
CA TYR A 82 1.48 6.05 -12.49
C TYR A 82 1.85 4.63 -12.90
N ALA A 83 1.46 4.17 -14.09
CA ALA A 83 1.67 2.79 -14.51
C ALA A 83 3.16 2.47 -14.72
N ASP A 84 3.87 3.33 -15.44
CA ASP A 84 5.30 3.16 -15.74
C ASP A 84 6.17 3.34 -14.48
N PRO A 85 6.03 4.39 -13.65
CA PRO A 85 6.82 4.51 -12.42
C PRO A 85 6.62 3.36 -11.43
N VAL A 86 5.40 2.80 -11.35
CA VAL A 86 5.15 1.63 -10.51
C VAL A 86 5.78 0.36 -11.10
N ALA A 87 5.73 0.19 -12.42
CA ALA A 87 6.39 -0.94 -13.08
C ALA A 87 7.91 -0.89 -12.87
N ASP A 88 8.51 0.30 -12.98
CA ASP A 88 9.94 0.53 -12.71
C ASP A 88 10.29 0.23 -11.25
N LEU A 89 9.49 0.71 -10.30
CA LEU A 89 9.66 0.38 -8.88
C LEU A 89 9.65 -1.14 -8.64
N ILE A 90 8.70 -1.87 -9.23
CA ILE A 90 8.64 -3.33 -9.12
C ILE A 90 9.90 -3.98 -9.71
N ALA A 91 10.36 -3.51 -10.87
CA ALA A 91 11.57 -4.00 -11.52
C ALA A 91 12.84 -3.74 -10.67
N GLU A 92 12.95 -2.58 -10.04
CA GLU A 92 14.03 -2.23 -9.12
C GLU A 92 14.02 -3.12 -7.88
N LEU A 93 12.86 -3.30 -7.26
CA LEU A 93 12.71 -4.19 -6.11
C LEU A 93 13.12 -5.62 -6.46
N LEU A 94 12.70 -6.17 -7.61
CA LEU A 94 13.12 -7.49 -8.06
C LEU A 94 14.63 -7.56 -8.36
N SER A 95 15.21 -6.50 -8.91
CA SER A 95 16.63 -6.42 -9.22
C SER A 95 17.50 -6.38 -7.97
N ALA A 96 17.07 -5.66 -6.93
CA ALA A 96 17.73 -5.63 -5.63
C ALA A 96 17.68 -6.98 -4.89
N HIS A 97 16.69 -7.81 -5.20
CA HIS A 97 16.51 -9.14 -4.61
C HIS A 97 16.99 -10.29 -5.52
N ARG A 98 17.62 -10.00 -6.67
CA ARG A 98 18.29 -11.04 -7.45
C ARG A 98 19.45 -11.58 -6.63
N PRO A 99 19.52 -12.90 -6.38
CA PRO A 99 20.74 -13.50 -5.87
C PRO A 99 21.85 -13.17 -6.87
N THR A 100 22.94 -12.55 -6.40
CA THR A 100 24.16 -12.46 -7.19
C THR A 100 24.62 -13.89 -7.45
N GLY A 101 24.42 -14.36 -8.68
CA GLY A 101 24.99 -15.62 -9.17
C GLY A 101 26.51 -15.53 -9.25
#